data_AF-A0A9P3PGM2-F1
#
_entry.id   AF-A0A9P3PGM2-F1
#
_cell.length_a   1.000
_cell.length_b   1.000
_cell.length_c   1.000
_cell.angle_alpha   90.00
_cell.angle_beta   90.00
_cell.angle_gamma   90.00
#
_symmetry.space_group_name_H-M   'P 1'
#
loop_
_entity.id
_entity.type
_entity.pdbx_description
1 polymer ?
#
loop_
_entity_poly.entity_id
_entity_poly.type
_entity_poly.pdbx_seq_one_letter_code
_entity_poly.pdbx_strand_id
1 'polypeptide(L)'
;MRLGELTWPDNPALQDDSKTTKVRSVVVSEGRNRIIVRAMDHPSNPYPHFVSYLTSRNKHFPLSRELWLTSRGRVPTRSFFIRRLRRFFDVSIAGQSMRAGGATFLAEAGAPPPLIQASGRWASETFHIYIRKHPVLMQALLFGGDADQEPHYHH
;
A
#
# COMPACT_ATOMS: atom_id res chain seq x y z
N MET A 1 -1.08 -9.51 6.40
CA MET A 1 0.32 -9.54 5.92
C MET A 1 1.04 -8.30 6.43
N ARG A 2 2.14 -8.47 7.18
CA ARG A 2 2.78 -7.39 7.96
C ARG A 2 3.84 -6.69 7.11
N LEU A 3 4.01 -5.37 7.25
CA LEU A 3 5.02 -4.60 6.50
C LEU A 3 6.47 -5.13 6.70
N GLY A 4 6.73 -5.85 7.80
CA GLY A 4 8.00 -6.53 8.03
C GLY A 4 8.31 -7.69 7.09
N GLU A 5 7.32 -8.21 6.36
CA GLU A 5 7.49 -9.36 5.45
C GLU A 5 7.88 -8.93 4.03
N LEU A 6 7.89 -7.62 3.72
CA LEU A 6 8.23 -7.10 2.38
C LEU A 6 9.40 -6.10 2.39
N THR A 7 9.93 -5.74 3.56
CA THR A 7 11.10 -4.87 3.69
C THR A 7 12.36 -5.69 3.85
N TRP A 8 13.41 -5.35 3.09
CA TRP A 8 14.73 -5.98 3.20
C TRP A 8 15.17 -5.99 4.68
N PRO A 9 15.41 -7.16 5.29
CA PRO A 9 15.76 -7.25 6.70
C PRO A 9 17.03 -6.47 7.02
N ASP A 10 17.07 -5.84 8.21
CA ASP A 10 18.28 -5.14 8.65
C ASP A 10 19.43 -6.13 8.95
N ASN A 11 19.10 -7.36 9.39
CA ASN A 11 20.06 -8.44 9.58
C ASN A 11 20.40 -9.10 8.23
N PRO A 12 21.66 -9.05 7.76
CA PRO A 12 22.07 -9.66 6.50
C PRO A 12 21.82 -11.18 6.43
N ALA A 13 21.86 -11.90 7.55
CA ALA A 13 21.64 -13.34 7.56
C ALA A 13 20.21 -13.77 7.19
N LEU A 14 19.25 -12.83 7.22
CA LEU A 14 17.85 -13.06 6.89
C LEU A 14 17.48 -12.56 5.48
N GLN A 15 18.45 -11.98 4.77
CA GLN A 15 18.24 -11.39 3.46
C GLN A 15 18.19 -12.46 2.36
N ASP A 16 17.22 -12.33 1.47
CA ASP A 16 16.98 -13.27 0.39
C ASP A 16 16.50 -12.52 -0.86
N ASP A 17 17.36 -12.46 -1.88
CA ASP A 17 17.11 -11.72 -3.12
C ASP A 17 15.85 -12.20 -3.84
N SER A 18 15.43 -13.46 -3.64
CA SER A 18 14.19 -13.99 -4.23
C SER A 18 12.93 -13.30 -3.70
N LYS A 19 13.02 -12.72 -2.50
CA LYS A 19 11.91 -12.00 -1.84
C LYS A 19 11.82 -10.53 -2.24
N THR A 20 12.77 -10.03 -3.02
CA THR A 20 12.70 -8.65 -3.53
C THR A 20 11.74 -8.54 -4.71
N THR A 21 11.01 -7.43 -4.77
CA THR A 21 10.23 -7.11 -5.97
C THR A 21 11.16 -6.75 -7.11
N LYS A 22 10.95 -7.37 -8.28
CA LYS A 22 11.82 -7.19 -9.45
C LYS A 22 11.24 -6.13 -10.39
N VAL A 23 12.09 -5.30 -10.99
CA VAL A 23 11.65 -4.22 -11.90
C VAL A 23 10.84 -4.76 -13.08
N ARG A 24 11.15 -5.96 -13.57
CA ARG A 24 10.41 -6.63 -14.66
C ARG A 24 8.94 -6.93 -14.33
N SER A 25 8.54 -6.94 -13.05
CA SER A 25 7.14 -7.12 -12.66
C SER A 25 6.35 -5.81 -12.68
N VAL A 26 7.01 -4.68 -12.96
CA VAL A 26 6.35 -3.39 -13.13
C VAL A 26 5.82 -3.32 -14.55
N VAL A 27 4.49 -3.29 -14.66
CA VAL A 27 3.80 -2.94 -15.89
C VAL A 27 2.87 -1.81 -15.53
N VAL A 28 2.99 -0.69 -16.24
CA VAL A 28 2.07 0.42 -16.09
C VAL A 28 0.78 0.06 -16.85
N SER A 29 -0.10 -0.70 -16.21
CA SER A 29 -1.40 -1.17 -16.74
C SER A 29 -2.25 -1.79 -15.60
N GLU A 30 -3.55 -1.97 -15.81
CA GLU A 30 -4.56 -2.37 -14.81
C GLU A 30 -4.65 -3.89 -14.51
N GLY A 31 -3.57 -4.59 -14.13
CA GLY A 31 -3.59 -6.08 -13.98
C GLY A 31 -2.94 -6.71 -12.73
N ARG A 32 -3.41 -7.90 -12.31
CA ARG A 32 -2.96 -8.64 -11.10
C ARG A 32 -1.51 -9.18 -11.19
N ASN A 33 -0.88 -9.37 -10.02
CA ASN A 33 0.55 -9.69 -9.79
C ASN A 33 1.57 -8.67 -10.31
N ARG A 34 1.09 -7.50 -10.72
CA ARG A 34 1.90 -6.37 -11.16
C ARG A 34 1.77 -5.24 -10.13
N ILE A 35 2.79 -4.38 -10.06
CA ILE A 35 2.63 -3.11 -9.34
C ILE A 35 1.81 -2.20 -10.24
N ILE A 36 0.54 -2.00 -9.85
CA ILE A 36 -0.35 -1.04 -10.48
C ILE A 36 -0.19 0.27 -9.73
N VAL A 37 0.30 1.32 -10.39
CA VAL A 37 0.24 2.70 -9.89
C VAL A 37 -0.84 3.41 -10.66
N ARG A 38 -2.00 3.62 -10.03
CA ARG A 38 -3.13 4.33 -10.63
C ARG A 38 -2.80 5.83 -10.69
N ALA A 39 -2.96 6.43 -11.87
CA ALA A 39 -2.97 7.88 -12.00
C ALA A 39 -4.23 8.43 -11.33
N MET A 40 -4.06 9.40 -10.44
CA MET A 40 -5.17 10.06 -9.74
C MET A 40 -5.21 11.53 -10.12
N ASP A 41 -6.40 12.09 -10.26
CA ASP A 41 -6.60 13.53 -10.40
C ASP A 41 -6.57 14.18 -9.00
N HIS A 42 -5.40 14.15 -8.37
CA HIS A 42 -5.18 14.66 -7.01
C HIS A 42 -3.74 15.16 -6.86
N PRO A 43 -3.47 16.21 -6.06
CA PRO A 43 -2.11 16.73 -5.85
C PRO A 43 -1.09 15.70 -5.34
N SER A 44 -1.56 14.65 -4.68
CA SER A 44 -0.73 13.51 -4.23
C SER A 44 -0.66 12.35 -5.22
N ASN A 45 -0.87 12.60 -6.53
CA ASN A 45 -0.80 11.59 -7.57
C ASN A 45 0.57 10.86 -7.54
N PRO A 46 0.61 9.56 -7.21
CA PRO A 46 1.85 8.82 -7.09
C PRO A 46 2.49 8.50 -8.45
N TYR A 47 1.71 8.59 -9.54
CA TYR A 47 2.14 8.23 -10.88
C TYR A 47 3.36 9.03 -11.37
N PRO A 48 3.34 10.37 -11.43
CA PRO A 48 4.50 11.14 -11.89
C PRO A 48 5.75 10.91 -11.05
N HIS A 49 5.60 10.76 -9.72
CA HIS A 49 6.70 10.44 -8.83
C HIS A 49 7.30 9.06 -9.09
N PHE A 50 6.44 8.06 -9.34
CA PHE A 50 6.89 6.70 -9.63
C PHE A 50 7.58 6.61 -11.00
N VAL A 51 7.06 7.29 -12.02
CA VAL A 51 7.69 7.37 -13.35
C VAL A 51 9.06 8.04 -13.25
N SER A 52 9.16 9.18 -12.57
CA SER A 52 10.44 9.87 -12.34
C SER A 52 11.45 8.97 -11.60
N TYR A 53 10.98 8.24 -10.60
CA TYR A 53 11.78 7.24 -9.90
C TYR A 53 12.31 6.15 -10.84
N LEU A 54 11.45 5.53 -11.66
CA LEU A 54 11.85 4.49 -12.60
C LEU A 54 12.88 4.99 -13.62
N THR A 55 12.67 6.19 -14.18
CA THR A 55 13.61 6.81 -15.12
C THR A 55 14.97 7.01 -14.47
N SER A 56 15.01 7.58 -13.27
CA SER A 56 16.25 7.79 -12.51
C SER A 56 16.93 6.46 -12.15
N ARG A 57 16.16 5.47 -11.66
CA ARG A 57 16.64 4.14 -11.31
C ARG A 57 17.30 3.45 -12.50
N ASN A 58 16.62 3.41 -13.65
CA ASN A 58 17.12 2.71 -14.84
C ASN A 58 18.35 3.39 -15.42
N LYS A 59 18.45 4.73 -15.31
CA LYS A 59 19.64 5.48 -15.70
C LYS A 59 20.86 5.14 -14.84
N HIS A 60 20.70 5.07 -13.52
CA HIS A 60 21.84 4.87 -12.59
C HIS A 60 22.16 3.40 -12.32
N PHE A 61 21.18 2.51 -12.40
CA PHE A 61 21.31 1.10 -12.04
C PHE A 61 20.70 0.18 -13.12
N PRO A 62 21.20 0.25 -14.37
CA PRO A 62 20.61 -0.48 -15.51
C PRO A 62 20.68 -2.00 -15.36
N LEU A 63 21.68 -2.52 -14.64
CA LEU A 63 21.90 -3.97 -14.45
C LEU A 63 21.20 -4.53 -13.21
N SER A 64 20.68 -3.68 -12.32
CA SER A 64 20.02 -4.11 -11.09
C SER A 64 18.61 -4.62 -11.37
N ARG A 65 18.25 -5.76 -10.76
CA ARG A 65 16.94 -6.41 -10.97
C ARG A 65 15.90 -5.93 -9.98
N GLU A 66 16.32 -5.38 -8.85
CA GLU A 66 15.52 -5.01 -7.69
C GLU A 66 14.80 -3.69 -7.97
N LEU A 67 13.47 -3.67 -7.87
CA LEU A 67 12.69 -2.47 -8.16
C LEU A 67 13.08 -1.30 -7.24
N TRP A 68 13.14 -1.56 -5.94
CA TRP A 68 13.42 -0.52 -4.95
C TRP A 68 14.91 -0.49 -4.63
N LEU A 69 15.54 0.61 -5.01
CA LEU A 69 16.95 0.93 -4.77
C LEU A 69 17.09 2.30 -4.11
N THR A 70 18.03 2.37 -3.18
CA THR A 70 18.55 3.62 -2.63
C THR A 70 19.43 4.33 -3.65
N SER A 71 19.80 5.58 -3.39
CA SER A 71 20.76 6.33 -4.22
C SER A 71 22.15 5.68 -4.32
N ARG A 72 22.45 4.69 -3.47
CA ARG A 72 23.67 3.89 -3.49
C ARG A 72 23.49 2.53 -4.19
N GLY A 73 22.34 2.28 -4.83
CA GLY A 73 22.07 1.02 -5.53
C GLY A 73 21.81 -0.18 -4.62
N ARG A 74 21.53 0.05 -3.32
CA ARG A 74 21.20 -1.01 -2.35
C ARG A 74 19.70 -1.10 -2.15
N VAL A 75 19.19 -2.31 -1.91
CA VAL A 75 17.78 -2.51 -1.51
C VAL A 75 17.53 -1.82 -0.16
N PRO A 76 16.49 -0.97 -0.05
CA PRO A 76 16.22 -0.23 1.18
C PRO A 76 15.76 -1.17 2.29
N THR A 77 16.40 -1.07 3.45
CA THR A 77 16.03 -1.84 4.64
C THR A 77 14.84 -1.25 5.38
N ARG A 78 14.29 -2.00 6.33
CA ARG A 78 13.30 -1.45 7.27
C ARG A 78 13.83 -0.19 7.98
N SER A 79 15.05 -0.23 8.51
CA SER A 79 15.66 0.93 9.17
C SER A 79 15.89 2.12 8.24
N PHE A 80 16.16 1.88 6.95
CA PHE A 80 16.22 2.95 5.95
C PHE A 80 14.88 3.70 5.86
N PHE A 81 13.77 2.98 5.71
CA PHE A 81 12.44 3.59 5.62
C PHE A 81 12.04 4.30 6.92
N ILE A 82 12.19 3.64 8.08
CA ILE A 82 11.82 4.24 9.38
C ILE A 82 12.61 5.52 9.64
N ARG A 83 13.91 5.54 9.33
CA ARG A 83 14.74 6.74 9.47
C ARG A 83 14.27 7.88 8.57
N ARG A 84 13.77 7.58 7.37
CA ARG A 84 13.20 8.58 6.46
C ARG A 84 11.86 9.10 6.98
N LEU A 85 10.99 8.22 7.47
CA LEU A 85 9.67 8.60 8.01
C LEU A 85 9.76 9.48 9.24
N ARG A 86 10.71 9.21 10.14
CA ARG A 86 10.98 10.03 11.33
C ARG A 86 11.38 11.48 11.05
N ARG A 87 11.67 11.83 9.79
CA ARG A 87 11.90 13.23 9.40
C ARG A 87 10.60 14.02 9.20
N PHE A 88 9.48 13.32 9.05
CA PHE A 88 8.18 13.92 8.72
C PHE A 88 7.12 13.61 9.77
N PHE A 89 7.28 12.53 10.53
CA PHE A 89 6.32 12.06 11.52
C PHE A 89 6.99 11.69 12.84
N ASP A 90 6.22 11.76 13.92
CA ASP A 90 6.65 11.32 15.24
C ASP A 90 6.96 9.82 15.31
N VAL A 91 7.66 9.41 16.37
CA VAL A 91 8.09 8.02 16.59
C VAL A 91 6.92 7.02 16.65
N SER A 92 5.70 7.50 16.97
CA SER A 92 4.47 6.72 17.01
C SER A 92 3.95 6.32 15.62
N ILE A 93 4.43 6.99 14.56
CA ILE A 93 4.06 6.70 13.18
C ILE A 93 5.11 5.81 12.53
N ALA A 94 4.76 4.54 12.38
CA ALA A 94 5.51 3.57 11.60
C ALA A 94 4.62 3.01 10.49
N GLY A 95 5.15 2.12 9.67
CA GLY A 95 4.38 1.66 8.53
C GLY A 95 3.17 0.76 8.86
N GLN A 96 2.96 0.35 10.12
CA GLN A 96 1.64 -0.16 10.58
C GLN A 96 0.60 0.96 10.63
N SER A 97 0.99 2.15 11.14
CA SER A 97 0.15 3.34 11.18
C SER A 97 -0.25 3.78 9.77
N MET A 98 0.65 3.68 8.78
CA MET A 98 0.32 3.97 7.38
C MET A 98 -0.70 3.00 6.79
N ARG A 99 -0.62 1.69 7.09
CA ARG A 99 -1.62 0.72 6.65
C ARG A 99 -2.97 0.95 7.31
N ALA A 100 -2.97 1.30 8.60
CA ALA A 100 -4.18 1.69 9.31
C ALA A 100 -4.82 2.92 8.66
N GLY A 101 -4.05 3.97 8.42
CA GLY A 101 -4.54 5.20 7.77
C GLY A 101 -5.09 4.94 6.36
N GLY A 102 -4.43 4.12 5.55
CA GLY A 102 -4.95 3.72 4.24
C GLY A 102 -6.26 2.93 4.31
N ALA A 103 -6.42 2.06 5.32
CA ALA A 103 -7.67 1.35 5.58
C ALA A 103 -8.81 2.31 5.93
N THR A 104 -8.52 3.25 6.84
CA THR A 104 -9.47 4.26 7.30
C THR A 104 -9.87 5.19 6.15
N PHE A 105 -8.92 5.67 5.36
CA PHE A 105 -9.21 6.52 4.19
C PHE A 105 -10.13 5.81 3.18
N LEU A 106 -9.87 4.53 2.89
CA LEU A 106 -10.74 3.77 1.99
C LEU A 106 -12.14 3.57 2.58
N ALA A 107 -12.25 3.34 3.89
CA ALA A 107 -13.53 3.24 4.58
C ALA A 107 -14.31 4.57 4.56
N GLU A 108 -13.62 5.70 4.79
CA GLU A 108 -14.18 7.06 4.69
C GLU A 108 -14.69 7.37 3.28
N ALA A 109 -14.00 6.88 2.26
CA ALA A 109 -14.40 7.00 0.86
C ALA A 109 -15.53 6.02 0.46
N GLY A 110 -16.09 5.24 1.41
CA GLY A 110 -17.18 4.30 1.15
C GLY A 110 -16.75 3.02 0.43
N ALA A 111 -15.46 2.68 0.39
CA ALA A 111 -15.01 1.46 -0.25
C ALA A 111 -15.57 0.23 0.48
N PRO A 112 -16.09 -0.79 -0.24
CA PRO A 112 -16.67 -1.95 0.41
C PRO A 112 -15.58 -2.80 1.09
N PRO A 113 -15.90 -3.51 2.20
CA PRO A 113 -14.96 -4.32 2.97
C PRO A 113 -14.07 -5.27 2.13
N PRO A 114 -14.58 -5.99 1.11
CA PRO A 114 -13.75 -6.85 0.26
C PRO A 114 -12.70 -6.07 -0.54
N LEU A 115 -13.00 -4.83 -0.96
CA LEU A 115 -12.07 -3.97 -1.70
C LEU A 115 -10.97 -3.43 -0.78
N ILE A 116 -11.33 -3.04 0.44
CA ILE A 116 -10.35 -2.64 1.46
C ILE A 116 -9.45 -3.83 1.80
N GLN A 117 -10.04 -5.03 1.95
CA GLN A 117 -9.32 -6.26 2.22
C GLN A 117 -8.31 -6.62 1.14
N ALA A 118 -8.75 -6.60 -0.12
CA ALA A 118 -7.91 -6.86 -1.27
C ALA A 118 -6.79 -5.82 -1.40
N SER A 119 -7.09 -4.54 -1.19
CA SER A 119 -6.12 -3.45 -1.27
C SER A 119 -5.05 -3.56 -0.19
N GLY A 120 -5.45 -3.87 1.05
CA GLY A 120 -4.54 -4.09 2.17
C GLY A 120 -3.85 -5.46 2.15
N ARG A 121 -4.22 -6.37 1.24
CA ARG A 121 -3.79 -7.78 1.18
C ARG A 121 -3.89 -8.46 2.55
N TRP A 122 -5.00 -8.25 3.25
CA TRP A 122 -5.25 -8.96 4.51
C TRP A 122 -5.85 -10.35 4.24
N ALA A 123 -5.28 -11.35 4.91
CA ALA A 123 -5.73 -12.74 4.80
C ALA A 123 -7.07 -12.98 5.52
N SER A 124 -7.44 -12.09 6.42
CA SER A 124 -8.73 -12.08 7.13
C SER A 124 -9.22 -10.65 7.32
N GLU A 125 -10.36 -10.50 7.96
CA GLU A 125 -10.95 -9.20 8.33
C GLU A 125 -10.19 -8.45 9.44
N THR A 126 -8.89 -8.69 9.58
CA THR A 126 -8.03 -8.08 10.63
C THR A 126 -8.01 -6.56 10.53
N PHE A 127 -8.38 -5.99 9.38
CA PHE A 127 -8.45 -4.54 9.17
C PHE A 127 -9.61 -3.87 9.91
N HIS A 128 -10.64 -4.63 10.29
CA HIS A 128 -11.71 -4.11 11.15
C HIS A 128 -11.15 -3.52 12.45
N ILE A 129 -10.02 -4.00 12.97
CA ILE A 129 -9.37 -3.43 14.17
C ILE A 129 -8.99 -1.95 13.98
N TYR A 130 -8.64 -1.55 12.76
CA TYR A 130 -8.26 -0.17 12.44
C TYR A 130 -9.49 0.73 12.23
N ILE A 131 -10.56 0.18 11.66
CA ILE A 131 -11.81 0.91 11.40
C ILE A 131 -12.65 1.03 12.69
N ARG A 132 -12.62 0.03 13.57
CA ARG A 132 -13.35 0.02 14.86
C ARG A 132 -13.00 1.17 15.79
N LYS A 133 -11.84 1.82 15.61
CA LYS A 133 -11.48 3.02 16.38
C LYS A 133 -12.22 4.28 15.94
N HIS A 134 -12.98 4.21 14.84
CA HIS A 134 -13.81 5.30 14.32
C HIS A 134 -15.26 4.80 14.17
N PRO A 135 -16.08 4.83 15.25
CA PRO A 135 -17.39 4.15 15.30
C PRO A 135 -18.37 4.60 14.21
N VAL A 136 -18.26 5.84 13.74
CA VAL A 136 -19.05 6.37 12.61
C VAL A 136 -18.77 5.63 11.30
N LEU A 137 -17.52 5.24 11.05
CA LEU A 137 -17.14 4.52 9.82
C LEU A 137 -17.60 3.07 9.87
N MET A 138 -17.59 2.44 11.04
CA MET A 138 -18.18 1.11 11.20
C MET A 138 -19.69 1.14 10.95
N GLN A 139 -20.39 2.17 11.44
CA GLN A 139 -21.82 2.34 11.20
C GLN A 139 -22.10 2.53 9.68
N ALA A 140 -21.35 3.38 8.99
CA ALA A 140 -21.49 3.54 7.55
C ALA A 140 -21.20 2.24 6.77
N LEU A 141 -20.20 1.46 7.19
CA LEU A 141 -19.86 0.19 6.54
C LEU A 141 -20.85 -0.94 6.83
N LEU A 142 -21.46 -0.97 8.03
CA LEU A 142 -22.41 -2.00 8.43
C LEU A 142 -23.83 -1.74 7.92
N PHE A 143 -24.21 -0.47 7.78
CA PHE A 143 -25.60 -0.08 7.44
C PHE A 143 -25.73 0.63 6.08
N GLY A 144 -24.62 1.04 5.44
CA GLY A 144 -24.65 1.66 4.12
C GLY A 144 -24.70 0.68 2.95
N GLY A 145 -24.50 -0.62 3.20
CA GLY A 145 -24.55 -1.68 2.18
C GLY A 145 -25.95 -2.20 1.84
N ASP A 146 -26.96 -1.85 2.64
CA ASP A 146 -28.34 -2.33 2.46
C ASP A 146 -29.22 -1.37 1.63
N ALA A 147 -28.66 -0.26 1.14
CA ALA A 147 -29.42 0.76 0.39
C ALA A 147 -29.68 0.41 -1.10
N ASP A 148 -29.16 -0.72 -1.61
CA ASP A 148 -29.32 -1.15 -3.00
C ASP A 148 -30.26 -2.38 -3.17
N GLN A 149 -31.17 -2.63 -2.22
CA GLN A 149 -32.32 -3.51 -2.49
C GLN A 149 -33.43 -2.71 -3.18
N GLU A 150 -33.65 -3.01 -4.46
CA GLU A 150 -34.74 -2.54 -5.32
C GLU A 150 -36.09 -2.38 -4.60
N PRO A 151 -36.87 -1.33 -4.90
CA PRO A 151 -38.26 -1.26 -4.46
C PRO A 151 -39.07 -2.34 -5.19
N HIS A 152 -39.47 -3.39 -4.47
CA HIS A 152 -40.51 -4.31 -4.88
C HIS A 152 -41.83 -3.54 -5.04
N TYR A 153 -42.21 -3.25 -6.29
CA TYR A 153 -43.55 -2.82 -6.64
C TYR A 153 -44.50 -4.03 -6.52
N HIS A 154 -45.42 -3.99 -5.56
CA HIS A 154 -46.60 -4.84 -5.56
C HIS A 154 -47.79 -4.04 -6.12
N HIS A 155 -48.39 -4.60 -7.17
CA HIS A 155 -49.66 -4.20 -7.79
C HIS A 155 -50.85 -4.39 -6.85
#